data_AF-A0AAC9VTD5-F1
#
_entry.id   AF-A0AAC9VTD5-F1
#
_cell.length_a   1.000
_cell.length_b   1.000
_cell.length_c   1.000
_cell.angle_alpha   90.00
_cell.angle_beta   90.00
_cell.angle_gamma   90.00
#
_symmetry.space_group_name_H-M   'P 1'
#
loop_
_entity.id
_entity.type
_entity.pdbx_description
1 polymer ?
#
loop_
_entity_poly.entity_id
_entity_poly.type
_entity_poly.pdbx_seq_one_letter_code
_entity_poly.pdbx_strand_id
1 'polypeptide(L)'
;MIVAAAVPFDAVRNSRLRPPQLITPARSQVSASTKSIVVGDRTVRLLGLGGASSERLLSRVASDMGAAINAVEAFWGADWPREISVVAAGTDEEFRAAAGGGPAAQWADIAAATVSDRIDPARRVALGQRIVFAPGAATISATSLRIVLTHELFHYASRADTVADAPRWLTEGVADFVGRPPTPVPREGMLPMTLPSDADLDVPGAPRSLAYDRAWWFARFVADTFGAPKLHDLYLATCGVRRADMATAAHDVLDTSEAGLLTGWRQWLTH
;
A
#
# COMPACT_ATOMS: atom_id res chain seq x y z
N MET A 1 5.35 10.73 12.95
CA MET A 1 5.30 10.39 11.52
C MET A 1 4.66 9.03 11.39
N ILE A 2 3.69 8.86 10.49
CA ILE A 2 2.95 7.60 10.34
C ILE A 2 3.19 7.06 8.94
N VAL A 3 3.36 5.75 8.82
CA VAL A 3 3.83 5.03 7.63
C VAL A 3 2.83 3.92 7.31
N ALA A 4 2.45 3.81 6.04
CA ALA A 4 1.95 2.58 5.42
C ALA A 4 2.95 2.16 4.34
N ALA A 5 3.10 0.87 4.06
CA ALA A 5 4.21 0.39 3.23
C ALA A 5 3.84 -0.81 2.38
N ALA A 6 4.11 -0.73 1.07
CA ALA A 6 3.86 -1.79 0.11
C ALA A 6 5.09 -2.66 -0.17
N VAL A 7 4.88 -3.97 -0.29
CA VAL A 7 5.88 -4.94 -0.76
C VAL A 7 5.73 -5.18 -2.28
N PRO A 8 6.83 -5.41 -3.05
CA PRO A 8 6.72 -5.80 -4.44
C PRO A 8 6.00 -7.15 -4.60
N PHE A 9 5.23 -7.27 -5.68
CA PHE A 9 4.57 -8.53 -6.04
C PHE A 9 5.47 -9.39 -6.93
N ASP A 10 5.83 -10.60 -6.46
CA ASP A 10 6.62 -11.58 -7.20
C ASP A 10 5.71 -12.54 -7.99
N ALA A 11 5.77 -12.47 -9.32
CA ALA A 11 5.33 -13.55 -10.19
C ALA A 11 6.56 -14.33 -10.69
N VAL A 12 6.72 -15.55 -10.18
CA VAL A 12 7.70 -16.60 -10.59
C VAL A 12 9.15 -16.39 -10.15
N ARG A 13 9.64 -17.32 -9.29
CA ARG A 13 11.04 -17.41 -8.82
C ARG A 13 11.91 -18.22 -9.79
N ASN A 14 13.08 -17.68 -10.15
CA ASN A 14 14.21 -18.48 -10.64
C ASN A 14 15.53 -17.88 -10.10
N SER A 15 16.24 -18.64 -9.28
CA SER A 15 17.44 -18.22 -8.57
C SER A 15 18.70 -18.88 -9.14
N ARG A 16 19.69 -18.05 -9.53
CA ARG A 16 21.13 -18.39 -9.50
C ARG A 16 21.95 -17.13 -9.18
N LEU A 17 22.63 -17.13 -8.03
CA LEU A 17 23.53 -16.08 -7.59
C LEU A 17 24.96 -16.34 -8.11
N ARG A 18 25.62 -15.30 -8.63
CA ARG A 18 27.08 -15.22 -8.78
C ARG A 18 27.65 -14.23 -7.75
N PRO A 19 28.86 -14.44 -7.22
CA PRO A 19 29.44 -13.58 -6.18
C PRO A 19 29.86 -12.20 -6.73
N PRO A 20 29.69 -11.10 -5.97
CA PRO A 20 30.05 -9.75 -6.41
C PRO A 20 31.54 -9.44 -6.23
N GLN A 21 32.15 -8.80 -7.24
CA GLN A 21 33.43 -8.09 -7.14
C GLN A 21 33.17 -6.64 -6.71
N LEU A 22 33.98 -6.14 -5.77
CA LEU A 22 33.94 -4.76 -5.28
C LEU A 22 34.57 -3.82 -6.33
N ILE A 23 33.78 -2.89 -6.86
CA ILE A 23 34.27 -1.69 -7.53
C ILE A 23 33.64 -0.50 -6.81
N THR A 24 34.44 0.36 -6.20
CA THR A 24 33.98 1.56 -5.50
C THR A 24 33.91 2.72 -6.50
N PRO A 25 32.72 3.25 -6.86
CA PRO A 25 32.65 4.47 -7.67
C PRO A 25 32.79 5.72 -6.78
N ALA A 26 33.35 6.78 -7.36
CA ALA A 26 33.48 8.09 -6.73
C ALA A 26 32.09 8.74 -6.47
N ARG A 27 31.95 9.40 -5.31
CA ARG A 27 30.75 10.19 -4.95
C ARG A 27 30.54 11.32 -5.98
N SER A 28 29.61 11.13 -6.90
CA SER A 28 29.00 12.23 -7.65
C SER A 28 27.95 12.87 -6.74
N GLN A 29 28.01 14.19 -6.55
CA GLN A 29 26.91 14.94 -5.94
C GLN A 29 25.71 14.85 -6.89
N VAL A 30 24.80 13.92 -6.61
CA VAL A 30 23.56 13.78 -7.35
C VAL A 30 22.65 14.94 -6.93
N SER A 31 22.45 15.91 -7.81
CA SER A 31 21.48 16.99 -7.59
C SER A 31 20.06 16.43 -7.61
N ALA A 32 19.24 16.81 -6.64
CA ALA A 32 17.84 16.42 -6.61
C ALA A 32 17.09 17.02 -7.81
N SER A 33 16.31 16.22 -8.53
CA SER A 33 15.48 16.70 -9.64
C SER A 33 14.03 16.87 -9.18
N THR A 34 13.41 18.00 -9.53
CA THR A 34 12.01 18.28 -9.20
C THR A 34 11.22 18.50 -10.48
N LYS A 35 10.07 17.83 -10.61
CA LYS A 35 9.12 18.01 -11.72
C LYS A 35 7.70 18.11 -11.17
N SER A 36 6.83 18.75 -11.92
CA SER A 36 5.40 18.80 -11.62
C SER A 36 4.62 18.44 -12.87
N ILE A 37 3.61 17.59 -12.73
CA ILE A 37 2.66 17.25 -13.80
C ILE A 37 1.23 17.49 -13.32
N VAL A 38 0.32 17.65 -14.27
CA VAL A 38 -1.13 17.72 -14.01
C VAL A 38 -1.76 16.45 -14.57
N VAL A 39 -2.58 15.79 -13.75
CA VAL A 39 -3.30 14.57 -14.11
C VAL A 39 -4.76 14.76 -13.70
N GLY A 40 -5.64 14.96 -14.69
CA GLY A 40 -7.01 15.40 -14.42
C GLY A 40 -7.02 16.75 -13.70
N ASP A 41 -7.63 16.79 -12.52
CA ASP A 41 -7.66 17.95 -11.62
C ASP A 41 -6.62 17.91 -10.50
N ARG A 42 -5.67 16.98 -10.56
CA ARG A 42 -4.61 16.82 -9.56
C ARG A 42 -3.26 17.30 -10.06
N THR A 43 -2.51 17.91 -9.15
CA THR A 43 -1.10 18.28 -9.35
C THR A 43 -0.22 17.24 -8.67
N VAL A 44 0.73 16.68 -9.40
CA VAL A 44 1.65 15.65 -8.91
C VAL A 44 3.06 16.22 -8.91
N ARG A 45 3.64 16.39 -7.72
CA ARG A 45 5.03 16.80 -7.51
C ARG A 45 5.91 15.57 -7.43
N LEU A 46 6.94 15.52 -8.25
CA LEU A 46 7.88 14.40 -8.38
C LEU A 46 9.28 14.88 -7.97
N LEU A 47 9.87 14.25 -6.95
CA LEU A 47 11.20 14.56 -6.43
C LEU A 47 12.11 13.33 -6.53
N GLY A 48 13.16 13.43 -7.35
CA GLY A 48 14.17 12.38 -7.51
C GLY A 48 15.43 12.68 -6.71
N LEU A 49 15.84 11.76 -5.84
CA LEU A 49 17.07 11.87 -5.04
C LEU A 49 18.23 11.02 -5.60
N GLY A 50 17.92 10.04 -6.47
CA GLY A 50 18.84 9.01 -6.95
C GLY A 50 19.34 9.19 -8.39
N GLY A 51 19.32 10.40 -8.93
CA GLY A 51 19.78 10.70 -10.28
C GLY A 51 19.00 9.92 -11.34
N ALA A 52 19.69 9.44 -12.38
CA ALA A 52 19.05 8.81 -13.55
C ALA A 52 18.15 7.60 -13.22
N SER A 53 18.44 6.83 -12.18
CA SER A 53 17.58 5.70 -11.78
C SER A 53 16.25 6.18 -11.20
N SER A 54 16.31 7.17 -10.30
CA SER A 54 15.12 7.80 -9.72
C SER A 54 14.29 8.53 -10.78
N GLU A 55 14.93 9.17 -11.77
CA GLU A 55 14.23 9.84 -12.87
C GLU A 55 13.47 8.88 -13.78
N ARG A 56 14.05 7.70 -14.07
CA ARG A 56 13.36 6.64 -14.81
C ARG A 56 12.16 6.12 -14.03
N LEU A 57 12.30 5.89 -12.72
CA LEU A 57 11.19 5.49 -11.86
C LEU A 57 10.07 6.53 -11.86
N LEU A 58 10.39 7.81 -11.64
CA LEU A 58 9.41 8.89 -11.62
C LEU A 58 8.71 9.09 -12.96
N SER A 59 9.39 8.83 -14.08
CA SER A 59 8.76 8.86 -15.41
C SER A 59 7.73 7.75 -15.58
N ARG A 60 8.00 6.55 -15.04
CA ARG A 60 7.04 5.43 -15.02
C ARG A 60 5.86 5.75 -14.09
N VAL A 61 6.12 6.25 -12.88
CA VAL A 61 5.08 6.72 -11.95
C VAL A 61 4.19 7.78 -12.59
N ALA A 62 4.78 8.78 -13.26
CA ALA A 62 4.02 9.80 -13.98
C ALA A 62 3.07 9.22 -15.03
N SER A 63 3.51 8.17 -15.73
CA SER A 63 2.74 7.50 -16.77
C SER A 63 1.57 6.69 -16.19
N ASP A 64 1.76 6.06 -15.04
CA ASP A 64 0.76 5.22 -14.38
C ASP A 64 -0.19 6.00 -13.42
N MET A 65 0.15 7.24 -13.06
CA MET A 65 -0.59 8.03 -12.05
C MET A 65 -2.06 8.26 -12.39
N GLY A 66 -2.40 8.47 -13.66
CA GLY A 66 -3.80 8.66 -14.07
C GLY A 66 -4.66 7.42 -13.82
N ALA A 67 -4.12 6.23 -14.10
CA ALA A 67 -4.81 4.97 -13.81
C ALA A 67 -4.94 4.73 -12.30
N ALA A 68 -3.90 5.05 -11.53
CA ALA A 68 -3.91 4.94 -10.08
C ALA A 68 -4.97 5.87 -9.45
N ILE A 69 -5.06 7.13 -9.90
CA ILE A 69 -6.08 8.09 -9.44
C ILE A 69 -7.48 7.53 -9.72
N ASN A 70 -7.75 7.07 -10.94
CA ASN A 70 -9.06 6.53 -11.31
C ASN A 70 -9.46 5.32 -10.47
N ALA A 71 -8.51 4.41 -10.18
CA ALA A 71 -8.76 3.24 -9.34
C ALA A 71 -9.08 3.63 -7.89
N VAL A 72 -8.33 4.58 -7.33
CA VAL A 72 -8.60 5.12 -5.98
C VAL A 72 -9.95 5.83 -5.94
N GLU A 73 -10.28 6.67 -6.91
CA GLU A 73 -11.56 7.37 -6.95
C GLU A 73 -12.76 6.44 -7.11
N ALA A 74 -12.60 5.35 -7.87
CA ALA A 74 -13.67 4.37 -8.05
C ALA A 74 -14.07 3.67 -6.73
N PHE A 75 -13.14 3.53 -5.78
CA PHE A 75 -13.39 2.91 -4.48
C PHE A 75 -13.62 3.91 -3.35
N TRP A 76 -12.80 4.97 -3.28
CA TRP A 76 -12.76 5.95 -2.18
C TRP A 76 -13.56 7.23 -2.45
N GLY A 77 -13.84 7.53 -3.72
CA GLY A 77 -14.36 8.83 -4.14
C GLY A 77 -13.27 9.88 -4.35
N ALA A 78 -13.68 11.10 -4.71
CA ALA A 78 -12.79 12.17 -5.16
C ALA A 78 -12.42 13.20 -4.07
N ASP A 79 -13.01 13.11 -2.88
CA ASP A 79 -12.84 14.09 -1.79
C ASP A 79 -11.57 13.83 -0.95
N TRP A 80 -10.41 13.99 -1.60
CA TRP A 80 -9.09 13.86 -1.01
C TRP A 80 -8.09 14.84 -1.68
N PRO A 81 -6.88 15.07 -1.11
CA PRO A 81 -6.01 16.15 -1.54
C PRO A 81 -5.70 16.18 -3.05
N ARG A 82 -5.79 17.37 -3.65
CA ARG A 82 -5.51 17.58 -5.07
C ARG A 82 -4.01 17.70 -5.40
N GLU A 83 -3.18 17.92 -4.39
CA GLU A 83 -1.73 17.92 -4.53
C GLU A 83 -1.17 16.59 -4.01
N ILE A 84 -0.45 15.85 -4.86
CA ILE A 84 0.19 14.58 -4.54
C ILE A 84 1.71 14.78 -4.59
N SER A 85 2.42 14.39 -3.54
CA SER A 85 3.88 14.39 -3.53
C SER A 85 4.42 12.97 -3.66
N VAL A 86 5.34 12.76 -4.60
CA VAL A 86 6.07 11.50 -4.78
C VAL A 86 7.57 11.76 -4.73
N VAL A 87 8.27 10.94 -3.95
CA VAL A 87 9.72 10.96 -3.80
C VAL A 87 10.28 9.62 -4.26
N ALA A 88 11.35 9.64 -5.06
CA ALA A 88 12.11 8.45 -5.41
C ALA A 88 13.50 8.54 -4.78
N ALA A 89 13.75 7.72 -3.76
CA ALA A 89 15.03 7.66 -3.07
C ALA A 89 16.14 7.08 -3.96
N GLY A 90 17.38 7.54 -3.77
CA GLY A 90 18.56 7.00 -4.45
C GLY A 90 19.26 5.89 -3.68
N THR A 91 19.10 5.85 -2.36
CA THR A 91 19.65 4.82 -1.48
C THR A 91 18.62 4.34 -0.46
N ASP A 92 18.84 3.15 0.11
CA ASP A 92 17.98 2.61 1.18
C ASP A 92 18.01 3.49 2.44
N GLU A 93 19.14 4.18 2.67
CA GLU A 93 19.27 5.13 3.78
C GLU A 93 18.44 6.40 3.55
N GLU A 94 18.45 6.94 2.32
CA GLU A 94 17.56 8.05 1.95
C GLU A 94 16.09 7.65 2.02
N PHE A 95 15.76 6.45 1.55
CA PHE A 95 14.40 5.90 1.65
C PHE A 95 13.96 5.84 3.11
N ARG A 96 14.77 5.21 3.97
CA ARG A 96 14.50 5.09 5.40
C ARG A 96 14.38 6.45 6.07
N ALA A 97 15.25 7.40 5.78
CA ALA A 97 15.18 8.74 6.33
C ALA A 97 13.88 9.46 5.92
N ALA A 98 13.51 9.37 4.64
CA ALA A 98 12.28 9.97 4.12
C ALA A 98 11.01 9.27 4.62
N ALA A 99 11.09 7.96 4.87
CA ALA A 99 10.04 7.11 5.41
C ALA A 99 10.03 7.05 6.96
N GLY A 100 10.80 7.92 7.63
CA GLY A 100 10.70 8.20 9.08
C GLY A 100 11.60 7.41 10.01
N GLY A 101 12.63 6.76 9.49
CA GLY A 101 13.70 6.17 10.27
C GLY A 101 13.42 4.75 10.73
N GLY A 102 13.96 4.37 11.89
CA GLY A 102 13.88 3.01 12.42
C GLY A 102 14.98 2.05 11.91
N PRO A 103 14.98 0.78 12.34
CA PRO A 103 15.95 -0.24 11.94
C PRO A 103 15.79 -0.66 10.48
N ALA A 104 16.88 -1.01 9.80
CA ALA A 104 16.85 -1.44 8.39
C ALA A 104 15.93 -2.65 8.13
N ALA A 105 15.86 -3.59 9.07
CA ALA A 105 15.03 -4.80 8.95
C ALA A 105 13.51 -4.50 8.81
N GLN A 106 13.04 -3.35 9.29
CA GLN A 106 11.65 -2.92 9.12
C GLN A 106 11.32 -2.64 7.65
N TRP A 107 12.30 -2.12 6.92
CA TRP A 107 12.18 -1.66 5.53
C TRP A 107 12.63 -2.70 4.51
N ALA A 108 13.08 -3.87 4.98
CA ALA A 108 13.40 -4.98 4.12
C ALA A 108 12.18 -5.35 3.27
N ASP A 109 12.42 -5.54 1.97
CA ASP A 109 11.41 -5.90 0.97
C ASP A 109 10.28 -4.87 0.76
N ILE A 110 10.43 -3.64 1.23
CA ILE A 110 9.47 -2.55 0.99
C ILE A 110 9.81 -1.79 -0.30
N ALA A 111 8.86 -1.74 -1.24
CA ALA A 111 9.02 -1.03 -2.51
C ALA A 111 8.72 0.47 -2.39
N ALA A 112 7.75 0.81 -1.55
CA ALA A 112 7.33 2.18 -1.31
C ALA A 112 6.66 2.30 0.05
N ALA A 113 6.51 3.54 0.51
CA ALA A 113 5.75 3.85 1.70
C ALA A 113 5.08 5.22 1.60
N THR A 114 3.84 5.31 2.04
CA THR A 114 3.11 6.56 2.19
C THR A 114 3.27 7.06 3.60
N VAL A 115 3.76 8.29 3.73
CA VAL A 115 4.06 8.89 5.02
C VAL A 115 3.41 10.23 5.20
N SER A 116 3.12 10.58 6.46
CA SER A 116 2.58 11.88 6.85
C SER A 116 3.30 12.42 8.07
N ASP A 117 3.58 13.72 8.06
CA ASP A 117 4.25 14.39 9.17
C ASP A 117 3.29 14.54 10.35
N ARG A 118 2.02 14.88 10.07
CA ARG A 118 0.96 15.06 11.08
C ARG A 118 -0.37 14.55 10.55
N ILE A 119 -1.17 13.97 11.45
CA ILE A 119 -2.55 13.61 11.19
C ILE A 119 -3.44 14.14 12.32
N ASP A 120 -4.64 14.57 11.95
CA ASP A 120 -5.74 14.87 12.88
C ASP A 120 -7.05 14.40 12.22
N PRO A 121 -7.39 13.11 12.37
CA PRO A 121 -8.58 12.55 11.73
C PRO A 121 -9.90 13.13 12.26
N ALA A 122 -9.91 13.65 13.50
CA ALA A 122 -11.10 14.34 14.03
C ALA A 122 -11.42 15.64 13.28
N ARG A 123 -10.40 16.28 12.69
CA ARG A 123 -10.54 17.43 11.79
C ARG A 123 -10.41 17.07 10.31
N ARG A 124 -10.29 15.78 9.97
CA ARG A 124 -10.01 15.28 8.61
C ARG A 124 -8.79 15.95 7.98
N VAL A 125 -7.68 16.01 8.73
CA VAL A 125 -6.42 16.65 8.30
C VAL A 125 -5.28 15.62 8.24
N ALA A 126 -4.53 15.64 7.13
CA ALA A 126 -3.23 14.97 6.99
C ALA A 126 -2.24 15.93 6.30
N LEU A 127 -1.12 16.22 6.95
CA LEU A 127 -0.13 17.21 6.50
C LEU A 127 1.23 16.56 6.22
N GLY A 128 1.95 17.13 5.26
CA GLY A 128 3.28 16.64 4.86
C GLY A 128 3.25 15.28 4.17
N GLN A 129 2.13 14.94 3.53
CA GLN A 129 1.92 13.65 2.91
C GLN A 129 2.82 13.46 1.68
N ARG A 130 3.46 12.30 1.58
CA ARG A 130 4.28 11.91 0.42
C ARG A 130 4.33 10.39 0.26
N ILE A 131 4.32 9.93 -0.99
CA ILE A 131 4.67 8.56 -1.35
C ILE A 131 6.18 8.52 -1.58
N VAL A 132 6.89 7.67 -0.85
CA VAL A 132 8.35 7.51 -0.98
C VAL A 132 8.62 6.15 -1.59
N PHE A 133 9.28 6.09 -2.74
CA PHE A 133 9.74 4.84 -3.35
C PHE A 133 11.17 4.52 -2.94
N ALA A 134 11.41 3.26 -2.60
CA ALA A 134 12.74 2.72 -2.36
C ALA A 134 13.51 2.57 -3.70
N PRO A 135 14.86 2.57 -3.70
CA PRO A 135 15.64 2.48 -4.92
C PRO A 135 15.35 1.22 -5.74
N GLY A 136 15.03 0.11 -5.06
CA GLY A 136 14.66 -1.16 -5.70
C GLY A 136 13.41 -1.08 -6.58
N ALA A 137 12.50 -0.13 -6.34
CA ALA A 137 11.30 0.05 -7.18
C ALA A 137 11.65 0.46 -8.62
N ALA A 138 12.87 0.94 -8.89
CA ALA A 138 13.29 1.26 -10.25
C ALA A 138 13.37 0.03 -11.18
N THR A 139 13.55 -1.17 -10.62
CA THR A 139 13.78 -2.42 -11.39
C THR A 139 12.58 -3.37 -11.40
N ILE A 140 11.54 -3.11 -10.60
CA ILE A 140 10.34 -3.95 -10.59
C ILE A 140 9.58 -3.86 -11.92
N SER A 141 8.77 -4.89 -12.21
CA SER A 141 7.95 -4.95 -13.42
C SER A 141 6.96 -3.77 -13.51
N ALA A 142 6.48 -3.48 -14.73
CA ALA A 142 5.46 -2.44 -14.91
C ALA A 142 4.16 -2.77 -14.14
N THR A 143 3.75 -4.03 -14.10
CA THR A 143 2.57 -4.48 -13.35
C THR A 143 2.77 -4.30 -11.85
N SER A 144 3.90 -4.73 -11.30
CA SER A 144 4.20 -4.57 -9.87
C SER A 144 4.26 -3.08 -9.49
N LEU A 145 4.80 -2.21 -10.34
CA LEU A 145 4.82 -0.76 -10.08
C LEU A 145 3.42 -0.16 -10.05
N ARG A 146 2.52 -0.53 -10.97
CA ARG A 146 1.13 -0.05 -10.96
C ARG A 146 0.40 -0.45 -9.69
N ILE A 147 0.60 -1.69 -9.22
CA ILE A 147 0.01 -2.19 -7.98
C ILE A 147 0.53 -1.35 -6.80
N VAL A 148 1.85 -1.24 -6.64
CA VAL A 148 2.47 -0.46 -5.55
C VAL A 148 2.01 1.00 -5.59
N LEU A 149 2.03 1.65 -6.75
CA LEU A 149 1.61 3.04 -6.88
C LEU A 149 0.15 3.25 -6.45
N THR A 150 -0.75 2.38 -6.90
CA THR A 150 -2.17 2.49 -6.60
C THR A 150 -2.45 2.19 -5.12
N HIS A 151 -1.78 1.17 -4.57
CA HIS A 151 -1.82 0.83 -3.14
C HIS A 151 -1.38 2.02 -2.28
N GLU A 152 -0.22 2.62 -2.57
CA GLU A 152 0.27 3.79 -1.82
C GLU A 152 -0.62 5.01 -2.00
N LEU A 153 -1.15 5.24 -3.20
CA LEU A 153 -2.07 6.33 -3.45
C LEU A 153 -3.38 6.18 -2.67
N PHE A 154 -3.86 4.95 -2.45
CA PHE A 154 -5.02 4.70 -1.59
C PHE A 154 -4.73 5.13 -0.14
N HIS A 155 -3.57 4.77 0.42
CA HIS A 155 -3.17 5.26 1.74
C HIS A 155 -3.08 6.78 1.80
N TYR A 156 -2.58 7.42 0.73
CA TYR A 156 -2.53 8.88 0.62
C TYR A 156 -3.92 9.52 0.68
N ALA A 157 -4.87 8.92 -0.06
CA ALA A 157 -6.24 9.40 -0.14
C ALA A 157 -7.03 9.20 1.17
N SER A 158 -6.83 8.07 1.85
CA SER A 158 -7.59 7.72 3.06
C SER A 158 -6.98 8.22 4.37
N ARG A 159 -5.75 8.77 4.34
CA ARG A 159 -4.98 9.13 5.54
C ARG A 159 -5.69 10.08 6.50
N ALA A 160 -6.43 11.04 5.95
CA ALA A 160 -7.14 12.05 6.73
C ALA A 160 -8.34 11.46 7.50
N ASP A 161 -8.83 10.30 7.08
CA ASP A 161 -10.00 9.63 7.66
C ASP A 161 -9.63 8.51 8.62
N THR A 162 -8.35 8.13 8.67
CA THR A 162 -7.87 6.97 9.43
C THR A 162 -6.99 7.33 10.63
N VAL A 163 -7.27 6.69 11.76
CA VAL A 163 -6.48 6.82 12.99
C VAL A 163 -5.08 6.21 12.85
N ALA A 164 -4.14 6.66 13.70
CA ALA A 164 -2.75 6.21 13.65
C ALA A 164 -2.60 4.71 13.94
N ASP A 165 -3.45 4.18 14.82
CA ASP A 165 -3.48 2.83 15.33
C ASP A 165 -4.60 1.98 14.70
N ALA A 166 -5.02 2.32 13.48
CA ALA A 166 -5.92 1.47 12.70
C ALA A 166 -5.32 0.06 12.52
N PRO A 167 -6.13 -1.01 12.50
CA PRO A 167 -5.64 -2.36 12.25
C PRO A 167 -4.91 -2.43 10.90
N ARG A 168 -3.60 -2.68 10.92
CA ARG A 168 -2.77 -2.68 9.71
C ARG A 168 -3.24 -3.71 8.71
N TRP A 169 -3.56 -4.92 9.17
CA TRP A 169 -3.98 -5.98 8.26
C TRP A 169 -5.15 -5.55 7.36
N LEU A 170 -6.10 -4.80 7.90
CA LEU A 170 -7.24 -4.32 7.12
C LEU A 170 -6.86 -3.11 6.26
N THR A 171 -6.01 -2.21 6.76
CA THR A 171 -5.56 -1.09 5.95
C THR A 171 -4.77 -1.53 4.72
N GLU A 172 -3.88 -2.49 4.89
CA GLU A 172 -3.05 -3.08 3.82
C GLU A 172 -3.91 -3.94 2.88
N GLY A 173 -4.84 -4.73 3.42
CA GLY A 173 -5.74 -5.58 2.62
C GLY A 173 -6.66 -4.79 1.69
N VAL A 174 -7.19 -3.65 2.15
CA VAL A 174 -8.01 -2.77 1.30
C VAL A 174 -7.15 -2.00 0.30
N ALA A 175 -5.94 -1.55 0.68
CA ALA A 175 -5.01 -0.94 -0.27
C ALA A 175 -4.66 -1.91 -1.42
N ASP A 176 -4.45 -3.19 -1.10
CA ASP A 176 -4.27 -4.25 -2.08
C ASP A 176 -5.53 -4.57 -2.89
N PHE A 177 -6.72 -4.49 -2.30
CA PHE A 177 -7.98 -4.62 -3.04
C PHE A 177 -8.09 -3.55 -4.13
N VAL A 178 -7.73 -2.30 -3.82
CA VAL A 178 -7.76 -1.19 -4.78
C VAL A 178 -6.62 -1.30 -5.81
N GLY A 179 -5.43 -1.74 -5.37
CA GLY A 179 -4.23 -1.75 -6.21
C GLY A 179 -4.07 -2.97 -7.11
N ARG A 180 -4.55 -4.14 -6.69
CA ARG A 180 -4.35 -5.40 -7.43
C ARG A 180 -5.45 -5.63 -8.46
N PRO A 181 -5.10 -6.13 -9.67
CA PRO A 181 -6.11 -6.51 -10.64
C PRO A 181 -6.95 -7.69 -10.10
N PRO A 182 -8.22 -7.81 -10.54
CA PRO A 182 -9.02 -9.00 -10.26
C PRO A 182 -8.31 -10.27 -10.74
N THR A 183 -8.21 -11.28 -9.88
CA THR A 183 -7.63 -12.59 -10.24
C THR A 183 -8.50 -13.72 -9.70
N PRO A 184 -8.50 -14.94 -10.27
CA PRO A 184 -9.22 -16.06 -9.68
C PRO A 184 -8.71 -16.42 -8.29
N VAL A 185 -9.59 -16.87 -7.40
CA VAL A 185 -9.19 -17.42 -6.10
C VAL A 185 -8.31 -18.66 -6.33
N PRO A 186 -7.14 -18.77 -5.67
CA PRO A 186 -6.32 -19.97 -5.74
C PRO A 186 -7.11 -21.19 -5.26
N ARG A 187 -7.18 -22.24 -6.09
CA ARG A 187 -7.88 -23.49 -5.75
C ARG A 187 -7.17 -24.32 -4.69
N GLU A 188 -5.91 -24.02 -4.41
CA GLU A 188 -5.07 -24.76 -3.47
C GLU A 188 -4.61 -23.83 -2.34
N GLY A 189 -4.95 -24.20 -1.10
CA GLY A 189 -4.56 -23.47 0.10
C GLY A 189 -5.28 -24.02 1.34
N MET A 190 -4.64 -23.92 2.51
CA MET A 190 -5.32 -24.20 3.77
C MET A 190 -6.36 -23.11 4.04
N LEU A 191 -7.61 -23.52 4.29
CA LEU A 191 -8.66 -22.60 4.69
C LEU A 191 -8.27 -21.85 5.97
N PRO A 192 -8.49 -20.53 6.05
CA PRO A 192 -8.06 -19.74 7.19
C PRO A 192 -8.77 -20.18 8.47
N MET A 193 -8.00 -20.40 9.53
CA MET A 193 -8.55 -20.79 10.83
C MET A 193 -9.05 -19.60 11.65
N THR A 194 -8.53 -18.41 11.37
CA THR A 194 -8.87 -17.13 12.01
C THR A 194 -8.92 -16.03 10.95
N LEU A 195 -9.51 -14.88 11.28
CA LEU A 195 -9.32 -13.65 10.51
C LEU A 195 -7.83 -13.23 10.52
N PRO A 196 -7.38 -12.42 9.54
CA PRO A 196 -6.03 -11.88 9.54
C PRO A 196 -5.78 -11.00 10.76
N SER A 197 -4.51 -10.89 11.17
CA SER A 197 -4.10 -10.06 12.30
C SER A 197 -2.85 -9.26 11.98
N ASP A 198 -2.62 -8.18 12.73
CA ASP A 198 -1.42 -7.35 12.58
C ASP A 198 -0.12 -8.13 12.84
N ALA A 199 -0.16 -9.13 13.71
CA ALA A 199 0.99 -9.98 14.03
C ALA A 199 1.48 -10.75 12.80
N ASP A 200 0.61 -11.06 11.84
CA ASP A 200 0.97 -11.76 10.61
C ASP A 200 1.88 -10.90 9.70
N LEU A 201 1.81 -9.57 9.81
CA LEU A 201 2.60 -8.63 9.01
C LEU A 201 3.99 -8.34 9.58
N ASP A 202 4.23 -8.68 10.85
CA ASP A 202 5.45 -8.30 11.57
C ASP A 202 6.67 -9.13 11.18
N VAL A 203 6.48 -10.30 10.56
CA VAL A 203 7.55 -11.24 10.20
C VAL A 203 8.04 -11.00 8.76
N PRO A 204 9.23 -10.40 8.53
CA PRO A 204 9.72 -10.08 7.18
C PRO A 204 9.84 -11.29 6.24
N GLY A 205 9.94 -11.02 4.94
CA GLY A 205 10.07 -12.04 3.89
C GLY A 205 8.76 -12.73 3.53
N ALA A 206 8.84 -14.02 3.18
CA ALA A 206 7.69 -14.79 2.69
C ALA A 206 6.47 -14.82 3.62
N PRO A 207 6.61 -14.90 4.96
CA PRO A 207 5.46 -14.83 5.87
C PRO A 207 4.65 -13.53 5.75
N ARG A 208 5.33 -12.37 5.71
CA ARG A 208 4.68 -11.08 5.48
C ARG A 208 3.95 -11.06 4.15
N SER A 209 4.57 -11.50 3.05
CA SER A 209 3.90 -11.54 1.74
C SER A 209 2.60 -12.36 1.76
N LEU A 210 2.61 -13.52 2.44
CA LEU A 210 1.41 -14.35 2.62
C LEU A 210 0.35 -13.69 3.50
N ALA A 211 0.76 -12.85 4.46
CA ALA A 211 -0.16 -12.08 5.29
C ALA A 211 -0.85 -10.95 4.49
N TYR A 212 -0.11 -10.24 3.63
CA TYR A 212 -0.68 -9.31 2.65
C TYR A 212 -1.69 -10.00 1.73
N ASP A 213 -1.32 -11.16 1.17
CA ASP A 213 -2.23 -11.94 0.34
C ASP A 213 -3.50 -12.32 1.09
N ARG A 214 -3.37 -12.78 2.33
CA ARG A 214 -4.51 -13.17 3.16
C ARG A 214 -5.43 -11.98 3.46
N ALA A 215 -4.88 -10.83 3.80
CA ALA A 215 -5.63 -9.60 4.04
C ALA A 215 -6.35 -9.11 2.77
N TRP A 216 -5.68 -9.17 1.62
CA TRP A 216 -6.27 -8.88 0.33
C TRP A 216 -7.43 -9.83 -0.02
N TRP A 217 -7.26 -11.14 0.20
CA TRP A 217 -8.30 -12.13 -0.02
C TRP A 217 -9.52 -11.90 0.86
N PHE A 218 -9.33 -11.45 2.11
CA PHE A 218 -10.43 -11.06 2.97
C PHE A 218 -11.17 -9.83 2.42
N ALA A 219 -10.45 -8.77 2.03
CA ALA A 219 -11.06 -7.56 1.46
C ALA A 219 -11.86 -7.89 0.19
N ARG A 220 -11.32 -8.76 -0.68
CA ARG A 220 -12.02 -9.28 -1.86
C ARG A 220 -13.27 -10.08 -1.51
N PHE A 221 -13.19 -10.97 -0.54
CA PHE A 221 -14.37 -11.69 -0.05
C PHE A 221 -15.48 -10.73 0.36
N VAL A 222 -15.15 -9.69 1.13
CA VAL A 222 -16.15 -8.71 1.57
C VAL A 222 -16.74 -7.96 0.37
N ALA A 223 -15.89 -7.50 -0.57
CA ALA A 223 -16.36 -6.80 -1.75
C ALA A 223 -17.21 -7.68 -2.69
N ASP A 224 -16.83 -8.93 -2.89
CA ASP A 224 -17.54 -9.85 -3.79
C ASP A 224 -18.86 -10.34 -3.16
N THR A 225 -18.93 -10.45 -1.83
CA THR A 225 -20.11 -10.94 -1.10
C THR A 225 -21.10 -9.82 -0.75
N PHE A 226 -20.60 -8.67 -0.29
CA PHE A 226 -21.41 -7.56 0.22
C PHE A 226 -21.35 -6.31 -0.66
N GLY A 227 -20.46 -6.27 -1.66
CA GLY A 227 -20.24 -5.12 -2.53
C GLY A 227 -19.08 -4.23 -2.05
N ALA A 228 -18.39 -3.60 -3.00
CA ALA A 228 -17.32 -2.64 -2.72
C ALA A 228 -17.74 -1.48 -1.78
N PRO A 229 -18.97 -0.91 -1.87
CA PRO A 229 -19.42 0.10 -0.90
C PRO A 229 -19.44 -0.41 0.55
N LYS A 230 -19.81 -1.67 0.77
CA LYS A 230 -19.80 -2.27 2.11
C LYS A 230 -18.38 -2.53 2.63
N LEU A 231 -17.43 -2.86 1.75
CA LEU A 231 -16.01 -2.90 2.12
C LEU A 231 -15.50 -1.52 2.55
N HIS A 232 -15.87 -0.47 1.82
CA HIS A 232 -15.54 0.92 2.17
C HIS A 232 -16.12 1.31 3.55
N ASP A 233 -17.39 1.00 3.79
CA ASP A 233 -18.04 1.29 5.08
C ASP A 233 -17.40 0.51 6.23
N LEU A 234 -17.05 -0.76 6.00
CA LEU A 234 -16.35 -1.58 6.98
C LEU A 234 -14.99 -0.95 7.32
N TYR A 235 -14.23 -0.57 6.29
CA TYR A 235 -12.93 0.09 6.45
C TYR A 235 -13.04 1.35 7.31
N LEU A 236 -14.02 2.23 7.05
CA LEU A 236 -14.24 3.43 7.87
C LEU A 236 -14.67 3.08 9.29
N ALA A 237 -15.53 2.06 9.47
CA ALA A 237 -16.00 1.61 10.77
C ALA A 237 -14.89 0.99 11.64
N THR A 238 -13.82 0.48 11.05
CA THR A 238 -12.70 -0.17 11.80
C THR A 238 -11.44 0.69 11.87
N CYS A 239 -11.22 1.57 10.89
CA CYS A 239 -9.99 2.36 10.77
C CYS A 239 -10.19 3.85 11.08
N GLY A 240 -11.44 4.32 11.16
CA GLY A 240 -11.78 5.73 11.35
C GLY A 240 -11.77 6.23 12.80
N VAL A 241 -12.12 7.50 13.00
CA VAL A 241 -12.16 8.15 14.33
C VAL A 241 -13.11 7.45 15.30
N ARG A 242 -14.27 7.02 14.81
CA ARG A 242 -15.28 6.31 15.61
C ARG A 242 -15.14 4.79 15.47
N ARG A 243 -13.90 4.31 15.34
CA ARG A 243 -13.68 2.89 15.07
C ARG A 243 -14.31 2.01 16.14
N ALA A 244 -14.88 0.91 15.69
CA ALA A 244 -15.31 -0.21 16.52
C ALA A 244 -14.35 -1.40 16.30
N ASP A 245 -14.43 -2.39 17.19
CA ASP A 245 -13.80 -3.68 16.91
C ASP A 245 -14.45 -4.38 15.71
N MET A 246 -13.75 -5.39 15.17
CA MET A 246 -14.21 -6.11 13.98
C MET A 246 -15.58 -6.77 14.19
N ALA A 247 -15.86 -7.32 15.37
CA ALA A 247 -17.15 -7.95 15.65
C ALA A 247 -18.31 -6.94 15.58
N THR A 248 -18.15 -5.76 16.17
CA THR A 248 -19.15 -4.69 16.16
C THR A 248 -19.29 -4.11 14.75
N ALA A 249 -18.19 -3.82 14.07
CA ALA A 249 -18.22 -3.29 12.71
C ALA A 249 -18.84 -4.28 11.71
N ALA A 250 -18.55 -5.58 11.85
CA ALA A 250 -19.18 -6.63 11.05
C ALA A 250 -20.69 -6.68 11.25
N HIS A 251 -21.15 -6.58 12.50
CA HIS A 251 -22.58 -6.57 12.82
C HIS A 251 -23.26 -5.33 12.23
N ASP A 252 -22.74 -4.15 12.52
CA ASP A 252 -23.40 -2.89 12.17
C ASP A 252 -23.35 -2.58 10.66
N VAL A 253 -22.27 -2.98 9.98
CA VAL A 253 -22.08 -2.68 8.54
C VAL A 253 -22.54 -3.83 7.65
N LEU A 254 -22.24 -5.07 8.01
CA LEU A 254 -22.42 -6.24 7.16
C LEU A 254 -23.56 -7.16 7.60
N ASP A 255 -24.22 -6.84 8.72
CA ASP A 255 -25.30 -7.66 9.31
C ASP A 255 -24.87 -9.11 9.56
N THR A 256 -23.64 -9.28 10.06
CA THR A 256 -23.09 -10.61 10.39
C THR A 256 -22.16 -10.55 11.59
N SER A 257 -21.94 -11.70 12.23
CA SER A 257 -20.96 -11.84 13.30
C SER A 257 -19.55 -12.05 12.75
N GLU A 258 -18.52 -11.85 13.57
CA GLU A 258 -17.13 -12.19 13.19
C GLU A 258 -16.97 -13.68 12.81
N ALA A 259 -17.65 -14.58 13.54
CA ALA A 259 -17.68 -16.00 13.21
C ALA A 259 -18.42 -16.28 11.88
N GLY A 260 -19.46 -15.49 11.60
CA GLY A 260 -20.17 -15.48 10.33
C GLY A 260 -19.27 -15.04 9.17
N LEU A 261 -18.47 -13.97 9.35
CA LEU A 261 -17.47 -13.53 8.38
C LEU A 261 -16.44 -14.61 8.09
N LEU A 262 -15.87 -15.23 9.12
CA LEU A 262 -14.90 -16.30 8.94
C LEU A 262 -15.49 -17.49 8.18
N THR A 263 -16.74 -17.85 8.48
CA THR A 263 -17.44 -18.94 7.79
C THR A 263 -17.71 -18.58 6.32
N GLY A 264 -18.23 -17.39 6.05
CA GLY A 264 -18.48 -16.90 4.69
C GLY A 264 -17.20 -16.79 3.88
N TRP A 265 -16.12 -16.32 4.48
CA TRP A 265 -14.82 -16.22 3.82
C TRP A 265 -14.26 -17.59 3.43
N ARG A 266 -14.35 -18.59 4.32
CA ARG A 266 -13.98 -19.97 3.98
C ARG A 266 -14.79 -20.53 2.82
N GLN A 267 -16.10 -20.28 2.81
CA GLN A 267 -16.97 -20.71 1.72
C GLN A 267 -16.56 -20.03 0.42
N TRP A 268 -16.37 -18.71 0.43
CA TRP A 268 -15.95 -17.92 -0.72
C TRP A 268 -14.62 -18.40 -1.30
N LEU A 269 -13.65 -18.79 -0.46
CA LEU A 269 -12.36 -19.33 -0.91
C LEU A 269 -12.46 -20.67 -1.66
N THR A 270 -13.59 -21.38 -1.54
CA THR A 270 -13.81 -22.69 -2.16
C THR A 270 -14.74 -22.67 -3.38
N HIS A 271 -15.33 -21.50 -3.69
CA HIS A 271 -16.15 -21.30 -4.89
C HIS A 271 -15.29 -20.86 -6.08
#